data_AF-A0A380FMR4-F1
#
_entry.id   AF-A0A380FMR4-F1
#
_cell.length_a   1.000
_cell.length_b   1.000
_cell.length_c   1.000
_cell.angle_alpha   90.00
_cell.angle_beta   90.00
_cell.angle_gamma   90.00
#
_symmetry.space_group_name_H-M   'P 1'
#
loop_
_entity.id
_entity.type
_entity.pdbx_description
1 polymer ?
#
loop_
_entity_poly.entity_id
_entity_poly.type
_entity_poly.pdbx_seq_one_letter_code
_entity_poly.pdbx_strand_id
1 'polypeptide(L)'
;MLPPLLLVWILSYVEKYLNKWIHDVVKPLFTPFFSIIIMVPLTLLVIGPISTLVAHGIASGFNYLVAVAPWLAGALIGGFWQVFVIFGVHWGITPVILANFEQHKSDAFQAFQTIAVISQFGAVIGVFLKAKSTEIKRVSSSAGITAIFGITEPAMYGINIRFKKTIPYCLY
;
A
#
# COMPACT_ATOMS: atom_id res chain seq x y z
N MET A 1 2.70 4.17 -2.89
CA MET A 1 3.88 4.85 -3.48
C MET A 1 3.72 5.13 -4.97
N LEU A 2 3.18 4.21 -5.78
CA LEU A 2 2.94 4.52 -7.20
C LEU A 2 2.01 5.72 -7.47
N PRO A 3 0.89 5.95 -6.74
CA PRO A 3 0.03 7.11 -6.99
C PRO A 3 0.72 8.46 -6.69
N PRO A 4 1.41 8.64 -5.55
CA PRO A 4 2.22 9.85 -5.33
C PRO A 4 3.33 10.06 -6.36
N LEU A 5 3.99 8.99 -6.83
CA LEU A 5 5.04 9.10 -7.85
C LEU A 5 4.50 9.61 -9.20
N LEU A 6 3.31 9.15 -9.61
CA LEU A 6 2.64 9.68 -10.81
C LEU A 6 2.26 11.15 -10.64
N LEU A 7 1.75 11.54 -9.46
CA LEU A 7 1.43 12.93 -9.16
C LEU A 7 2.67 13.84 -9.19
N VAL A 8 3.78 13.38 -8.61
CA VAL A 8 5.07 14.10 -8.64
C VAL A 8 5.60 14.19 -10.07
N TRP A 9 5.44 13.14 -10.88
CA TRP A 9 5.81 13.16 -12.29
C TRP A 9 5.01 14.21 -13.07
N ILE A 10 3.69 14.28 -12.88
CA ILE A 10 2.85 15.33 -13.49
C ILE A 10 3.26 16.71 -12.99
N LEU A 11 3.43 16.86 -11.66
CA LEU A 11 3.88 18.11 -11.04
C LEU A 11 5.21 18.59 -11.63
N SER A 12 6.14 17.68 -11.95
CA SER A 12 7.43 18.06 -12.55
C SER A 12 7.27 18.77 -13.90
N TYR A 13 6.27 18.41 -14.70
CA TYR A 13 5.98 19.12 -15.95
C TYR A 13 5.31 20.48 -15.69
N VAL A 14 4.39 20.53 -14.72
CA VAL A 14 3.72 21.77 -14.33
C VAL A 14 4.75 22.79 -13.83
N GLU A 15 5.64 22.39 -12.91
CA GLU A 15 6.71 23.26 -12.40
C GLU A 15 7.68 23.67 -13.51
N LYS A 16 8.09 22.74 -14.37
CA LYS A 16 8.96 23.06 -15.52
C LYS A 16 8.31 24.09 -16.44
N TYR A 17 6.98 24.04 -16.62
CA TYR A 17 6.25 25.01 -17.42
C TYR A 17 6.17 26.37 -16.71
N LEU A 18 5.73 26.39 -15.44
CA LEU A 18 5.64 27.61 -14.63
C LEU A 18 6.98 28.35 -14.53
N ASN A 19 8.07 27.61 -14.35
CA ASN A 19 9.42 28.16 -14.25
C ASN A 19 9.91 28.89 -15.50
N LYS A 20 9.30 28.66 -16.67
CA LYS A 20 9.59 29.41 -17.91
C LYS A 20 8.97 30.80 -17.93
N TRP A 21 7.85 30.99 -17.24
CA TRP A 21 7.07 32.23 -17.26
C TRP A 21 7.33 33.12 -16.04
N ILE A 22 7.73 32.52 -14.91
CA ILE A 22 7.94 33.23 -13.65
C ILE A 22 9.39 33.72 -13.52
N HIS A 23 9.55 35.01 -13.19
CA HIS A 23 10.86 35.63 -12.96
C HIS A 23 11.56 35.09 -11.70
N ASP A 24 12.88 34.92 -11.75
CA ASP A 24 13.65 34.20 -10.72
C ASP A 24 13.50 34.75 -9.30
N VAL A 25 13.38 36.06 -9.15
CA VAL A 25 13.21 36.75 -7.84
C VAL A 25 11.96 36.29 -7.10
N VAL A 26 10.87 36.00 -7.81
CA VAL A 26 9.56 35.67 -7.20
C VAL A 26 9.22 34.18 -7.32
N LYS A 27 10.02 33.43 -8.08
CA LYS A 27 9.86 32.01 -8.37
C LYS A 27 9.70 31.11 -7.14
N PRO A 28 10.44 31.31 -6.02
CA PRO A 28 10.28 30.47 -4.82
C PRO A 28 8.90 30.57 -4.17
N LEU A 29 8.19 31.68 -4.37
CA LEU A 29 6.85 31.89 -3.81
C LEU A 29 5.75 31.45 -4.78
N PHE A 30 5.82 31.92 -6.02
CA PHE A 30 4.70 31.74 -6.97
C PHE A 30 4.67 30.38 -7.63
N THR A 31 5.82 29.72 -7.82
CA THR A 31 5.85 28.39 -8.44
C THR A 31 5.09 27.36 -7.60
N PRO A 32 5.38 27.15 -6.30
CA PRO A 32 4.61 26.21 -5.50
C PRO A 32 3.15 26.63 -5.34
N PHE A 33 2.85 27.94 -5.27
CA PHE A 33 1.48 28.46 -5.19
C PHE A 33 0.63 28.06 -6.41
N PHE A 34 1.12 28.33 -7.62
CA PHE A 34 0.41 27.97 -8.85
C PHE A 34 0.41 26.46 -9.09
N SER A 35 1.47 25.76 -8.70
CA SER A 35 1.51 24.29 -8.73
C SER A 35 0.36 23.70 -7.92
N ILE A 36 0.09 24.18 -6.70
CA ILE A 36 -1.05 23.71 -5.89
C ILE A 36 -2.38 24.04 -6.57
N ILE A 37 -2.54 25.28 -7.05
CA ILE A 37 -3.78 25.73 -7.73
C ILE A 37 -4.11 24.87 -8.94
N ILE A 38 -3.11 24.37 -9.67
CA ILE A 38 -3.31 23.50 -10.83
C ILE A 38 -3.48 22.04 -10.41
N MET A 39 -2.58 21.54 -9.55
CA MET A 39 -2.52 20.12 -9.19
C MET A 39 -3.68 19.67 -8.32
N VAL A 40 -4.20 20.51 -7.42
CA VAL A 40 -5.31 20.12 -6.54
C VAL A 40 -6.59 19.88 -7.34
N PRO A 41 -7.09 20.81 -8.16
CA PRO A 41 -8.24 20.55 -9.03
C PRO A 41 -8.00 19.42 -10.03
N LEU A 42 -6.81 19.34 -10.63
CA LEU A 42 -6.47 18.24 -11.54
C LEU A 42 -6.59 16.88 -10.85
N THR A 43 -6.06 16.77 -9.63
CA THR A 43 -6.12 15.53 -8.86
C THR A 43 -7.56 15.19 -8.48
N LEU A 44 -8.35 16.15 -8.04
CA LEU A 44 -9.73 15.92 -7.61
C LEU A 44 -10.70 15.66 -8.77
N LEU A 45 -10.59 16.42 -9.86
CA LEU A 45 -11.56 16.40 -10.97
C LEU A 45 -11.21 15.39 -12.06
N VAL A 46 -9.93 15.04 -12.22
CA VAL A 46 -9.50 14.11 -13.26
C VAL A 46 -9.02 12.80 -12.66
N ILE A 47 -8.02 12.86 -11.77
CA ILE A 47 -7.39 11.66 -11.21
C ILE A 47 -8.37 10.93 -10.28
N GLY A 48 -9.15 11.66 -9.48
CA GLY A 48 -10.19 11.12 -8.61
C GLY A 48 -11.18 10.23 -9.36
N PRO A 49 -11.96 10.76 -10.32
CA PRO A 49 -12.93 9.97 -11.07
C PRO A 49 -12.32 8.78 -11.83
N ILE A 50 -11.14 8.96 -12.44
CA ILE A 50 -10.44 7.86 -13.12
C ILE A 50 -10.07 6.76 -12.12
N SER A 51 -9.50 7.15 -10.97
CA SER A 51 -9.16 6.22 -9.90
C SER A 51 -10.39 5.48 -9.40
N THR A 52 -11.51 6.17 -9.21
CA THR A 52 -12.78 5.57 -8.78
C THR A 52 -13.33 4.58 -9.80
N LEU A 53 -13.29 4.91 -11.10
CA LEU A 53 -13.75 4.01 -12.15
C LEU A 53 -12.91 2.71 -12.19
N VAL A 54 -11.58 2.86 -12.18
CA VAL A 54 -10.66 1.72 -12.15
C VAL A 54 -10.88 0.90 -10.88
N ALA A 55 -11.06 1.55 -9.73
CA ALA A 55 -11.31 0.89 -8.46
C ALA A 55 -12.57 0.02 -8.49
N HIS A 56 -13.69 0.56 -8.98
CA HIS A 56 -14.94 -0.18 -9.13
C HIS A 56 -14.80 -1.41 -10.04
N GLY A 57 -14.04 -1.28 -11.13
CA GLY A 57 -13.75 -2.40 -12.04
C GLY A 57 -12.96 -3.51 -11.35
N ILE A 58 -11.89 -3.14 -10.63
CA ILE A 58 -11.08 -4.10 -9.86
C ILE A 58 -11.92 -4.74 -8.75
N ALA A 59 -12.71 -3.96 -8.01
CA ALA A 59 -13.56 -4.44 -6.92
C ALA A 59 -14.55 -5.48 -7.44
N SER A 60 -15.26 -5.16 -8.53
CA SER A 60 -16.23 -6.06 -9.18
C SER A 60 -15.57 -7.36 -9.65
N GLY A 61 -14.42 -7.25 -10.32
CA GLY A 61 -13.67 -8.42 -10.81
C GLY A 61 -13.16 -9.32 -9.68
N PHE A 62 -12.64 -8.72 -8.60
CA PHE A 62 -12.18 -9.46 -7.44
C PHE A 62 -13.34 -10.12 -6.69
N ASN A 63 -14.45 -9.42 -6.46
CA ASN A 63 -15.61 -10.03 -5.80
C ASN A 63 -16.22 -11.16 -6.62
N TYR A 64 -16.19 -11.07 -7.96
CA TYR A 64 -16.55 -12.20 -8.81
C TYR A 64 -15.64 -13.41 -8.55
N LEU A 65 -14.32 -13.19 -8.47
CA LEU A 65 -13.38 -14.25 -8.12
C LEU A 65 -13.65 -14.82 -6.72
N VAL A 66 -13.95 -13.98 -5.74
CA VAL A 66 -14.31 -14.41 -4.38
C VAL A 66 -15.57 -15.27 -4.40
N ALA A 67 -16.57 -14.92 -5.21
CA ALA A 67 -17.81 -15.68 -5.29
C ALA A 67 -17.61 -17.06 -5.94
N VAL A 68 -16.76 -17.17 -6.97
CA VAL A 68 -16.55 -18.41 -7.74
C VAL A 68 -15.47 -19.30 -7.10
N ALA A 69 -14.39 -18.71 -6.62
CA ALA A 69 -13.23 -19.41 -6.07
C ALA A 69 -12.61 -18.65 -4.88
N PRO A 70 -13.27 -18.63 -3.71
CA PRO A 70 -12.80 -17.91 -2.53
C PRO A 70 -11.39 -18.33 -2.08
N TRP A 71 -11.07 -19.63 -2.22
CA TRP A 71 -9.75 -20.18 -1.89
C TRP A 71 -8.64 -19.59 -2.79
N LEU A 72 -8.93 -19.35 -4.06
CA LEU A 72 -7.99 -18.76 -5.01
C LEU A 72 -7.82 -17.27 -4.76
N ALA A 73 -8.91 -16.55 -4.47
CA ALA A 73 -8.84 -15.15 -4.06
C ALA A 73 -7.99 -14.96 -2.80
N GLY A 74 -8.20 -15.82 -1.79
CA GLY A 74 -7.39 -15.83 -0.57
C GLY A 74 -5.92 -16.14 -0.83
N ALA A 75 -5.62 -17.15 -1.66
CA ALA A 75 -4.25 -17.50 -2.01
C ALA A 75 -3.52 -16.38 -2.77
N LEU A 76 -4.21 -15.67 -3.67
CA LEU A 76 -3.63 -14.54 -4.41
C LEU A 76 -3.31 -13.38 -3.47
N ILE A 77 -4.25 -12.98 -2.60
CA ILE A 77 -4.00 -11.89 -1.66
C ILE A 77 -2.95 -12.32 -0.63
N GLY A 78 -3.09 -13.47 0.02
CA GLY A 78 -2.10 -13.98 0.98
C GLY A 78 -0.68 -14.09 0.38
N GLY A 79 -0.58 -14.61 -0.85
CA GLY A 79 0.68 -14.83 -1.55
C GLY A 79 1.37 -13.55 -2.05
N PHE A 80 0.61 -12.57 -2.54
CA PHE A 80 1.18 -11.39 -3.19
C PHE A 80 1.09 -10.11 -2.34
N TRP A 81 0.32 -10.09 -1.26
CA TRP A 81 0.14 -8.89 -0.44
C TRP A 81 1.46 -8.33 0.05
N GLN A 82 2.36 -9.19 0.57
CA GLN A 82 3.66 -8.74 1.06
C GLN A 82 4.57 -8.21 -0.05
N VAL A 83 4.43 -8.71 -1.28
CA VAL A 83 5.13 -8.14 -2.44
C VAL A 83 4.64 -6.73 -2.72
N PHE A 84 3.32 -6.50 -2.66
CA PHE A 84 2.74 -5.16 -2.79
C PHE A 84 3.10 -4.21 -1.65
N VAL A 85 3.30 -4.74 -0.43
CA VAL A 85 3.83 -3.98 0.71
C VAL A 85 5.26 -3.53 0.43
N ILE A 86 6.12 -4.44 -0.02
CA ILE A 86 7.54 -4.13 -0.31
C ILE A 86 7.67 -3.03 -1.34
N PHE A 87 6.92 -3.10 -2.45
CA PHE A 87 6.96 -2.08 -3.50
C PHE A 87 6.06 -0.87 -3.21
N GLY A 88 5.37 -0.85 -2.06
CA GLY A 88 4.47 0.24 -1.67
C GLY A 88 3.26 0.41 -2.59
N VAL A 89 2.94 -0.58 -3.42
CA VAL A 89 1.81 -0.57 -4.37
C VAL A 89 0.48 -0.82 -3.66
N HIS A 90 0.51 -1.47 -2.49
CA HIS A 90 -0.66 -1.81 -1.70
C HIS A 90 -1.56 -0.61 -1.36
N TRP A 91 -1.00 0.60 -1.19
CA TRP A 91 -1.79 1.83 -1.01
C TRP A 91 -2.71 2.17 -2.19
N GLY A 92 -2.43 1.65 -3.39
CA GLY A 92 -3.31 1.76 -4.54
C GLY A 92 -4.58 0.92 -4.43
N ILE A 93 -4.68 0.02 -3.45
CA ILE A 93 -5.87 -0.81 -3.19
C ILE A 93 -6.91 -0.06 -2.36
N THR A 94 -6.53 0.99 -1.62
CA THR A 94 -7.46 1.76 -0.77
C THR A 94 -8.73 2.26 -1.50
N PRO A 95 -8.65 2.81 -2.72
CA PRO A 95 -9.85 3.16 -3.48
C PRO A 95 -10.75 1.96 -3.82
N VAL A 96 -10.17 0.76 -4.02
CA VAL A 96 -10.91 -0.49 -4.26
C VAL A 96 -11.68 -0.91 -3.02
N ILE A 97 -11.04 -0.84 -1.85
CA ILE A 97 -11.68 -1.09 -0.55
C ILE A 97 -12.87 -0.15 -0.37
N LEU A 98 -12.68 1.14 -0.66
CA LEU A 98 -13.74 2.14 -0.53
C LEU A 98 -14.89 1.88 -1.51
N ALA A 99 -14.58 1.53 -2.76
CA ALA A 99 -15.58 1.11 -3.75
C ALA A 99 -16.38 -0.12 -3.29
N ASN A 100 -15.72 -1.09 -2.63
CA ASN A 100 -16.40 -2.25 -2.05
C ASN A 100 -17.35 -1.87 -0.92
N PHE A 101 -16.96 -0.98 -0.02
CA PHE A 101 -17.87 -0.47 1.01
C PHE A 101 -19.03 0.35 0.42
N GLU A 102 -18.79 1.10 -0.66
CA GLU A 102 -19.85 1.84 -1.34
C GLU A 102 -20.91 0.90 -1.92
N GLN A 103 -20.46 -0.08 -2.72
CA GLN A 103 -21.32 -1.01 -3.49
C GLN A 103 -21.91 -2.15 -2.66
N HIS A 104 -21.14 -2.74 -1.74
CA HIS A 104 -21.46 -4.00 -1.07
C HIS A 104 -21.55 -3.90 0.46
N LYS A 105 -21.30 -2.71 1.03
CA LYS A 105 -21.24 -2.45 2.49
C LYS A 105 -20.24 -3.33 3.26
N SER A 106 -19.38 -4.03 2.54
CA SER A 106 -18.37 -4.97 3.05
C SER A 106 -17.22 -5.06 2.05
N ASP A 107 -16.06 -5.54 2.49
CA ASP A 107 -14.88 -5.69 1.63
C ASP A 107 -14.11 -6.98 1.90
N ALA A 108 -14.01 -7.82 0.86
CA ALA A 108 -13.24 -9.05 0.89
C ALA A 108 -11.72 -8.82 0.78
N PHE A 109 -11.26 -7.74 0.13
CA PHE A 109 -9.83 -7.43 0.04
C PHE A 109 -9.24 -7.22 1.43
N GLN A 110 -9.85 -6.34 2.22
CA GLN A 110 -9.42 -6.04 3.58
C GLN A 110 -9.47 -7.28 4.48
N ALA A 111 -10.44 -8.17 4.29
CA ALA A 111 -10.51 -9.42 5.04
C ALA A 111 -9.27 -10.31 4.78
N PHE A 112 -8.97 -10.60 3.51
CA PHE A 112 -7.80 -11.43 3.16
C PHE A 112 -6.46 -10.74 3.46
N GLN A 113 -6.38 -9.42 3.24
CA GLN A 113 -5.23 -8.62 3.63
C GLN A 113 -4.94 -8.74 5.13
N THR A 114 -5.97 -8.65 5.96
CA THR A 114 -5.81 -8.71 7.43
C THR A 114 -5.26 -10.06 7.85
N ILE A 115 -5.69 -11.15 7.22
CA ILE A 115 -5.12 -12.49 7.45
C ILE A 115 -3.62 -12.48 7.13
N ALA A 116 -3.23 -11.98 5.96
CA ALA A 116 -1.81 -11.90 5.56
C ALA A 116 -0.96 -11.06 6.54
N VAL A 117 -1.53 -9.98 7.09
CA VAL A 117 -0.91 -9.12 8.11
C VAL A 117 -0.73 -9.86 9.43
N ILE A 118 -1.77 -10.55 9.91
CA ILE A 118 -1.69 -11.34 11.15
C ILE A 118 -0.73 -12.53 11.00
N SER A 119 -0.63 -13.14 9.81
CA SER A 119 0.40 -14.15 9.53
C SER A 119 1.82 -13.58 9.69
N GLN A 120 2.07 -12.30 9.35
CA GLN A 120 3.37 -11.64 9.63
C GLN A 120 3.66 -11.58 11.12
N PHE A 121 2.66 -11.19 11.92
CA PHE A 121 2.80 -11.15 13.37
C PHE A 121 3.16 -12.54 13.92
N GLY A 122 2.42 -13.58 13.50
CA GLY A 122 2.69 -14.96 13.89
C GLY A 122 4.11 -15.42 13.53
N ALA A 123 4.58 -15.11 12.32
CA ALA A 123 5.93 -15.41 11.86
C ALA A 123 7.01 -14.73 12.73
N VAL A 124 6.82 -13.45 13.05
CA VAL A 124 7.76 -12.68 13.88
C VAL A 124 7.79 -13.21 15.31
N ILE A 125 6.63 -13.56 15.89
CA ILE A 125 6.55 -14.21 17.21
C ILE A 125 7.23 -15.57 17.19
N GLY A 126 7.06 -16.36 16.14
CA GLY A 126 7.76 -17.64 15.97
C GLY A 126 9.29 -17.47 15.99
N VAL A 127 9.81 -16.44 15.31
CA VAL A 127 11.24 -16.10 15.35
C VAL A 127 11.66 -15.63 16.74
N PHE A 128 10.86 -14.77 17.39
CA PHE A 128 11.14 -14.29 18.75
C PHE A 128 11.30 -15.43 19.75
N LEU A 129 10.39 -16.41 19.72
CA LEU A 129 10.39 -17.57 20.62
C LEU A 129 11.59 -18.50 20.36
N LYS A 130 12.02 -18.64 19.10
CA LYS A 130 13.15 -19.49 18.71
C LYS A 130 14.52 -18.80 18.84
N ALA A 131 14.55 -17.47 18.88
CA ALA A 131 15.78 -16.69 18.90
C ALA A 131 16.59 -16.94 20.18
N LYS A 132 17.90 -17.16 20.01
CA LYS A 132 18.87 -17.25 21.11
C LYS A 132 19.60 -15.93 21.37
N SER A 133 19.82 -15.14 20.31
CA SER A 133 20.47 -13.83 20.41
C SER A 133 19.50 -12.77 20.97
N THR A 134 20.00 -11.96 21.89
CA THR A 134 19.29 -10.81 22.46
C THR A 134 18.96 -9.76 21.39
N GLU A 135 19.81 -9.60 20.38
CA GLU A 135 19.58 -8.70 19.25
C GLU A 135 18.33 -9.13 18.46
N ILE A 136 18.26 -10.41 18.06
CA ILE A 136 17.13 -10.93 17.28
C ILE A 136 15.84 -10.82 18.09
N LYS A 137 15.87 -11.16 19.39
CA LYS A 137 14.69 -10.99 20.25
C LYS A 137 14.21 -9.54 20.30
N ARG A 138 15.12 -8.57 20.41
CA ARG A 138 14.77 -7.15 20.44
C ARG A 138 14.17 -6.67 19.12
N VAL A 139 14.74 -7.09 17.98
CA VAL A 139 14.20 -6.73 16.66
C VAL A 139 12.83 -7.38 16.45
N SER A 140 12.68 -8.67 16.77
CA SER A 140 11.41 -9.38 16.62
C SER A 140 10.32 -8.82 17.53
N SER A 141 10.61 -8.47 18.79
CA SER A 141 9.58 -7.89 19.67
C SER A 141 9.09 -6.54 19.15
N SER A 142 10.00 -5.65 18.74
CA SER A 142 9.65 -4.36 18.16
C SER A 142 8.82 -4.51 16.89
N ALA A 143 9.24 -5.41 15.99
CA ALA A 143 8.54 -5.66 14.73
C ALA A 143 7.20 -6.37 14.93
N GLY A 144 7.08 -7.21 15.96
CA GLY A 144 5.83 -7.87 16.33
C GLY A 144 4.79 -6.85 16.81
N ILE A 145 5.20 -5.89 17.65
CA ILE A 145 4.30 -4.82 18.12
C ILE A 145 3.76 -4.01 16.93
N THR A 146 4.60 -3.61 15.98
CA THR A 146 4.14 -2.86 14.81
C THR A 146 3.22 -3.67 13.92
N ALA A 147 3.47 -4.98 13.77
CA ALA A 147 2.64 -5.88 12.98
C ALA A 147 1.22 -6.04 13.54
N ILE A 148 1.03 -5.97 14.86
CA ILE A 148 -0.30 -5.97 15.50
C ILE A 148 -1.14 -4.76 15.01
N PHE A 149 -0.49 -3.62 14.79
CA PHE A 149 -1.15 -2.41 14.28
C PHE A 149 -1.25 -2.37 12.74
N GLY A 150 -0.97 -3.49 12.07
CA GLY A 150 -1.02 -3.61 10.62
C GLY A 150 0.20 -3.05 9.88
N ILE A 151 1.22 -2.59 10.60
CA ILE A 151 2.46 -2.09 10.03
C ILE A 151 3.44 -3.26 9.90
N THR A 152 3.55 -3.79 8.69
CA THR A 152 4.27 -5.04 8.40
C THR A 152 5.68 -4.82 7.89
N GLU A 153 6.07 -3.60 7.57
CA GLU A 153 7.39 -3.25 7.05
C GLU A 153 8.53 -3.66 8.03
N PRO A 154 8.45 -3.35 9.34
CA PRO A 154 9.48 -3.80 10.28
C PRO A 154 9.57 -5.33 10.40
N ALA A 155 8.43 -6.03 10.30
CA ALA A 155 8.37 -7.49 10.29
C ALA A 155 9.02 -8.07 9.03
N MET A 156 8.66 -7.53 7.87
CA MET A 156 9.17 -7.98 6.58
C MET A 156 10.67 -7.74 6.43
N TYR A 157 11.12 -6.50 6.62
CA TYR A 157 12.52 -6.13 6.42
C TYR A 157 13.42 -6.55 7.58
N GLY A 158 12.92 -6.47 8.82
CA GLY A 158 13.71 -6.80 10.01
C GLY A 158 13.86 -8.29 10.24
N ILE A 159 12.86 -9.09 9.88
CA ILE A 159 12.80 -10.52 10.21
C ILE A 159 12.59 -11.40 8.98
N ASN A 160 11.49 -11.26 8.23
CA ASN A 160 11.08 -12.30 7.27
C ASN A 160 12.01 -12.41 6.05
N ILE A 161 12.54 -11.30 5.54
CA ILE A 161 13.57 -11.33 4.48
C ILE A 161 14.92 -11.84 5.01
N ARG A 162 15.29 -11.47 6.24
CA ARG A 162 16.51 -11.94 6.92
C ARG A 162 16.47 -13.46 7.15
N PHE A 163 15.30 -14.00 7.47
CA PHE A 163 15.04 -15.42 7.66
C PHE A 163 14.14 -15.96 6.55
N LYS A 164 14.68 -16.21 5.35
CA LYS A 164 13.92 -16.66 4.16
C LYS A 164 12.96 -17.85 4.40
N LYS A 165 13.24 -18.69 5.41
CA LYS A 165 12.37 -19.81 5.82
C LYS A 165 11.03 -19.38 6.44
N THR A 166 10.90 -18.14 6.90
CA THR A 166 9.66 -17.61 7.49
C THR A 166 8.69 -17.07 6.42
N ILE A 167 9.18 -16.81 5.20
CA ILE A 167 8.38 -16.27 4.10
C ILE A 167 7.22 -17.21 3.72
N PRO A 168 7.37 -18.54 3.58
CA PRO A 168 6.22 -19.40 3.28
C PRO A 168 5.10 -19.30 4.33
N TYR A 169 5.44 -19.24 5.62
CA TYR A 169 4.46 -19.12 6.71
C TYR A 169 3.75 -17.77 6.78
N CYS A 170 4.28 -16.79 6.06
CA CYS A 170 3.75 -15.45 5.93
C CYS A 170 2.74 -15.30 4.78
N LEU A 171 2.71 -16.29 3.86
CA LEU A 171 1.91 -16.28 2.64
C LEU A 171 0.63 -17.13 2.73
N TYR A 172 0.45 -17.85 3.84
CA TYR A 172 -0.70 -18.71 4.14
C TYR A 172 -1.40 -18.27 5.41
#